data_AF-Q39T38-F1
#
_entry.id   AF-Q39T38-F1
#
_cell.length_a   1.000
_cell.length_b   1.000
_cell.length_c   1.000
_cell.angle_alpha   90.00
_cell.angle_beta   90.00
_cell.angle_gamma   90.00
#
_symmetry.space_group_name_H-M   'P 1'
#
loop_
_entity.id
_entity.type
_entity.pdbx_description
1 polymer ?
#
loop_
_entity_poly.entity_id
_entity_poly.type
_entity_poly.pdbx_seq_one_letter_code
_entity_poly.pdbx_strand_id
1 'polypeptide(L)'
;MRFLIVAVMLFVVVSPAVAASKNVTYFLDGTRVEGVASAPKGYLELPLPGNYIPGSFRVRPAGSVPVARVDVVPARPDSKAEKEMKDLMERRRTLEDRLKALDVRQEIFKAAAKSQSSKAPRKTKNNPQPLDTIRKGTDYAVTQLEEVYRGRRRAEEGLKTVDARIEALKKEGGIGGSVARVWLSGKGSASYSFLTTGTGWTPFYDFRLRGNGMVEVTVKAQLPGVQRDKVSVVAQNVVDATPDVQAVSVSSNLAPVARFSLPVEREEPFRAPQSGVSFAFRNTTGERLMAGGGACYLNGEYLGAVRFEGSSSGELKDVVAGRLQE
;
A
#
# COMPACT_ATOMS: atom_id res chain seq x y z
N MET A 1 -63.88 -20.56 -29.51
CA MET A 1 -62.41 -20.52 -29.60
C MET A 1 -61.92 -19.71 -28.41
N ARG A 2 -61.48 -20.34 -27.33
CA ARG A 2 -60.10 -20.82 -27.08
C ARG A 2 -59.10 -19.66 -26.98
N PHE A 3 -58.84 -19.27 -25.73
CA PHE A 3 -57.53 -18.95 -25.16
C PHE A 3 -56.52 -18.24 -26.09
N LEU A 4 -56.49 -16.91 -26.06
CA LEU A 4 -55.26 -16.16 -26.35
C LEU A 4 -54.69 -15.66 -25.02
N ILE A 5 -53.92 -16.56 -24.43
CA ILE A 5 -53.18 -16.48 -23.19
C ILE A 5 -52.11 -15.40 -23.27
N VAL A 6 -52.22 -14.41 -22.40
CA VAL A 6 -51.20 -14.09 -21.39
C VAL A 6 -49.76 -14.21 -21.89
N ALA A 7 -49.31 -13.18 -22.60
CA ALA A 7 -47.89 -12.88 -22.77
C ALA A 7 -47.66 -11.40 -22.47
N VAL A 8 -48.20 -10.94 -21.34
CA VAL A 8 -47.66 -9.78 -20.64
C VAL A 8 -46.28 -10.21 -20.18
N MET A 9 -45.30 -9.94 -21.03
CA MET A 9 -43.87 -9.94 -20.73
C MET A 9 -43.67 -9.04 -19.52
N LEU A 10 -43.81 -9.65 -18.34
CA LEU A 10 -43.32 -9.15 -17.09
C LEU A 10 -41.79 -9.19 -17.23
N PHE A 11 -41.21 -8.18 -17.88
CA PHE A 11 -39.80 -7.88 -17.74
C PHE A 11 -39.62 -7.46 -16.28
N VAL A 12 -39.39 -8.48 -15.44
CA VAL A 12 -38.77 -8.31 -14.13
C VAL A 12 -37.39 -7.75 -14.42
N VAL A 13 -37.30 -6.43 -14.49
CA VAL A 13 -36.05 -5.72 -14.32
C VAL A 13 -35.61 -6.08 -12.92
N VAL A 14 -34.74 -7.09 -12.82
CA VAL A 14 -33.95 -7.36 -11.63
C VAL A 14 -33.07 -6.13 -11.48
N SER A 15 -33.59 -5.13 -10.77
CA SER A 15 -32.78 -4.00 -10.32
C SER A 15 -31.62 -4.60 -9.55
N PRO A 16 -30.36 -4.40 -9.96
CA PRO A 16 -29.24 -4.78 -9.13
C PRO A 16 -29.47 -4.07 -7.79
N ALA A 17 -29.53 -4.86 -6.71
CA ALA A 17 -29.61 -4.35 -5.36
C ALA A 17 -28.59 -3.21 -5.25
N VAL A 18 -29.10 -1.99 -5.08
CA VAL A 18 -28.32 -0.76 -5.07
C VAL A 18 -27.14 -0.99 -4.14
N ALA A 19 -25.95 -1.12 -4.73
CA ALA A 19 -24.74 -1.31 -3.97
C ALA A 19 -24.68 -0.16 -2.97
N ALA A 20 -24.76 -0.48 -1.69
CA ALA A 20 -24.68 0.47 -0.60
C ALA A 20 -23.49 1.40 -0.87
N SER A 21 -23.74 2.71 -1.01
CA SER A 21 -22.66 3.67 -1.23
C SER A 21 -21.76 3.65 -0.01
N LYS A 22 -20.57 3.07 -0.16
CA LYS A 22 -19.54 3.08 0.87
C LYS A 22 -18.72 4.36 0.71
N ASN A 23 -18.40 4.98 1.84
CA ASN A 23 -17.50 6.12 1.90
C ASN A 23 -16.30 5.70 2.73
N VAL A 24 -15.10 5.92 2.22
CA VAL A 24 -13.85 5.51 2.87
C VAL A 24 -13.01 6.76 3.11
N THR A 25 -12.73 7.04 4.39
CA THR A 25 -11.82 8.11 4.78
C THR A 25 -10.50 7.48 5.23
N TYR A 26 -9.43 7.75 4.50
CA TYR A 26 -8.08 7.33 4.89
C TYR A 26 -7.46 8.36 5.84
N PHE A 27 -6.93 7.87 6.95
CA PHE A 27 -6.01 8.56 7.84
C PHE A 27 -4.58 8.12 7.50
N LEU A 28 -3.57 8.67 8.18
CA LEU A 28 -2.18 8.30 7.93
C LEU A 28 -1.87 6.85 8.35
N ASP A 29 -2.54 6.35 9.38
CA ASP A 29 -2.29 5.04 10.02
C ASP A 29 -3.49 4.07 9.96
N GLY A 30 -4.61 4.49 9.36
CA GLY A 30 -5.83 3.67 9.32
C GLY A 30 -6.91 4.21 8.39
N THR A 31 -8.08 3.56 8.44
CA THR A 31 -9.26 4.03 7.70
C THR A 31 -10.50 4.08 8.57
N ARG A 32 -11.41 4.99 8.21
CA ARG A 32 -12.80 4.97 8.61
C ARG A 32 -13.65 4.54 7.42
N VAL A 33 -14.41 3.48 7.61
CA VAL A 33 -15.36 2.97 6.60
C VAL A 33 -16.75 3.35 7.06
N GLU A 34 -17.53 3.96 6.17
CA GLU A 34 -18.92 4.33 6.41
C GLU A 34 -19.82 3.76 5.31
N GLY A 35 -21.06 3.47 5.66
CA GLY A 35 -22.04 3.01 4.68
C GLY A 35 -23.44 2.95 5.25
N VAL A 36 -24.39 2.58 4.39
CA VAL A 36 -25.79 2.37 4.76
C VAL A 36 -26.20 0.97 4.36
N ALA A 37 -26.74 0.20 5.30
CA ALA A 37 -27.23 -1.16 5.06
C ALA A 37 -28.75 -1.23 5.27
N SER A 38 -29.43 -1.98 4.40
CA SER A 38 -30.86 -2.26 4.52
C SER A 38 -31.10 -3.52 5.35
N ALA A 39 -32.05 -3.45 6.28
CA ALA A 39 -32.50 -4.55 7.14
C ALA A 39 -33.96 -4.88 6.83
N PRO A 40 -34.22 -5.69 5.78
CA PRO A 40 -35.58 -5.97 5.33
C PRO A 40 -36.43 -6.70 6.38
N LYS A 41 -35.79 -7.42 7.31
CA LYS A 41 -36.44 -8.16 8.40
C LYS A 41 -36.12 -7.59 9.80
N GLY A 42 -35.67 -6.33 9.87
CA GLY A 42 -35.21 -5.73 11.13
C GLY A 42 -33.93 -6.36 11.69
N TYR A 43 -33.19 -7.09 10.86
CA TYR A 43 -31.93 -7.72 11.22
C TYR A 43 -30.94 -7.58 10.07
N LEU A 44 -29.68 -7.30 10.39
CA LEU A 44 -28.57 -7.22 9.44
C LEU A 44 -27.27 -7.72 10.10
N GLU A 45 -26.42 -8.35 9.29
CA GLU A 45 -25.06 -8.74 9.67
C GLU A 45 -24.06 -7.94 8.83
N LEU A 46 -23.13 -7.27 9.49
CA LEU A 46 -22.06 -6.48 8.85
C LEU A 46 -20.71 -7.17 9.10
N PRO A 47 -20.01 -7.61 8.05
CA PRO A 47 -18.66 -8.13 8.21
C PRO A 47 -17.69 -7.01 8.59
N LEU A 48 -16.91 -7.26 9.64
CA LEU A 48 -15.82 -6.41 10.10
C LEU A 48 -14.49 -7.13 9.80
N PRO A 49 -13.54 -6.47 9.12
CA PRO A 49 -12.26 -7.09 8.76
C PRO A 49 -11.40 -7.36 9.99
N GLY A 50 -10.40 -8.24 9.87
CA GLY A 50 -9.53 -8.60 11.01
C GLY A 50 -8.66 -7.47 11.56
N ASN A 51 -8.47 -6.39 10.81
CA ASN A 51 -7.76 -5.17 11.25
C ASN A 51 -8.70 -4.11 11.84
N TYR A 52 -9.97 -4.46 12.10
CA TYR A 52 -10.93 -3.62 12.81
C TYR A 52 -10.42 -3.24 14.21
N ILE A 53 -10.62 -1.98 14.61
CA ILE A 53 -10.33 -1.50 15.97
C ILE A 53 -11.49 -1.87 16.90
N PRO A 54 -11.30 -2.74 17.91
CA PRO A 54 -12.35 -3.09 18.86
C PRO A 54 -12.99 -1.86 19.51
N GLY A 55 -14.32 -1.84 19.58
CA GLY A 55 -15.06 -0.73 20.18
C GLY A 55 -15.22 0.50 19.29
N SER A 56 -14.67 0.52 18.07
CA SER A 56 -14.84 1.63 17.12
C SER A 56 -16.14 1.59 16.31
N PHE A 57 -16.89 0.49 16.38
CA PHE A 57 -18.12 0.32 15.60
C PHE A 57 -19.19 1.29 16.10
N ARG A 58 -19.81 2.02 15.19
CA ARG A 58 -20.95 2.92 15.46
C ARG A 58 -22.04 2.60 14.45
N VAL A 59 -23.27 2.53 14.94
CA VAL A 59 -24.46 2.38 14.09
C VAL A 59 -25.51 3.39 14.51
N ARG A 60 -26.19 3.95 13.52
CA ARG A 60 -27.30 4.89 13.73
C ARG A 60 -28.43 4.51 12.78
N PRO A 61 -29.69 4.78 13.15
CA PRO A 61 -30.81 4.58 12.24
C PRO A 61 -30.66 5.51 11.02
N ALA A 62 -30.86 4.98 9.81
CA ALA A 62 -30.87 5.76 8.57
C ALA A 62 -32.32 6.09 8.12
N GLY A 63 -33.25 6.10 9.06
CA GLY A 63 -34.68 6.33 8.89
C GLY A 63 -35.38 6.45 10.25
N SER A 64 -36.69 6.16 10.29
CA SER A 64 -37.51 6.29 11.51
C SER A 64 -37.44 5.10 12.47
N VAL A 65 -36.80 3.99 12.08
CA VAL A 65 -36.76 2.76 12.87
C VAL A 65 -35.52 2.76 13.78
N PRO A 66 -35.68 2.74 15.12
CA PRO A 66 -34.55 2.78 16.04
C PRO A 66 -33.80 1.44 16.08
N VAL A 67 -32.51 1.54 16.41
CA VAL A 67 -31.64 0.38 16.68
C VAL A 67 -32.03 -0.20 18.04
N ALA A 68 -32.41 -1.49 18.04
CA ALA A 68 -32.85 -2.19 19.24
C ALA A 68 -31.67 -2.87 19.97
N ARG A 69 -30.76 -3.50 19.22
CA ARG A 69 -29.61 -4.23 19.77
C ARG A 69 -28.45 -4.27 18.81
N VAL A 70 -27.24 -4.29 19.34
CA VAL A 70 -26.00 -4.47 18.58
C VAL A 70 -25.10 -5.43 19.33
N ASP A 71 -24.70 -6.52 18.67
CA ASP A 71 -23.70 -7.46 19.18
C ASP A 71 -22.57 -7.57 18.17
N VAL A 72 -21.33 -7.38 18.62
CA VAL A 72 -20.13 -7.66 17.81
C VAL A 72 -19.56 -8.98 18.29
N VAL A 73 -19.62 -10.00 17.43
CA VAL A 73 -19.10 -11.34 17.74
C VAL A 73 -17.94 -11.67 16.81
N PRO A 74 -16.92 -12.43 17.27
CA PRO A 74 -15.92 -12.98 16.37
C PRO A 74 -16.59 -13.73 15.23
N ALA A 75 -16.11 -13.51 14.00
CA ALA A 75 -16.61 -14.26 12.86
C ALA A 75 -16.30 -15.74 13.09
N ARG A 76 -17.26 -16.62 12.80
CA ARG A 76 -16.95 -18.05 12.79
C ARG A 76 -15.91 -18.26 11.69
N PRO A 77 -14.73 -18.79 12.00
CA PRO A 77 -13.72 -19.00 10.97
C PRO A 77 -14.27 -19.95 9.92
N ASP A 78 -14.16 -19.57 8.65
CA ASP A 78 -14.40 -20.53 7.58
C ASP A 78 -13.23 -21.52 7.60
N SER A 79 -13.51 -22.77 7.98
CA SER A 79 -12.51 -23.84 8.01
C SER A 79 -11.72 -23.99 6.71
N LYS A 80 -12.31 -23.61 5.56
CA LYS A 80 -11.61 -23.58 4.28
C LYS A 80 -10.62 -22.43 4.20
N ALA A 81 -11.01 -21.24 4.63
CA ALA A 81 -10.16 -20.06 4.66
C ALA A 81 -8.99 -20.25 5.64
N GLU A 82 -9.23 -20.82 6.83
CA GLU A 82 -8.15 -21.14 7.78
C GLU A 82 -7.14 -22.13 7.21
N LYS A 83 -7.63 -23.18 6.53
CA LYS A 83 -6.76 -24.15 5.87
C LYS A 83 -5.94 -23.49 4.76
N GLU A 84 -6.57 -22.69 3.91
CA GLU A 84 -5.89 -21.94 2.84
C GLU A 84 -4.80 -21.01 3.42
N MET A 85 -5.09 -20.31 4.51
CA MET A 85 -4.12 -19.44 5.19
C MET A 85 -2.94 -20.23 5.76
N LYS A 86 -3.20 -21.39 6.38
CA LYS A 86 -2.13 -22.27 6.88
C LYS A 86 -1.24 -22.75 5.74
N ASP A 87 -1.83 -23.21 4.65
CA ASP A 87 -1.10 -23.69 3.47
C ASP A 87 -0.26 -22.56 2.83
N LEU A 88 -0.81 -21.33 2.78
CA LEU A 88 -0.09 -20.14 2.30
C LEU A 88 1.08 -19.75 3.22
N MET A 89 0.90 -19.80 4.54
CA MET A 89 1.99 -19.53 5.48
C MET A 89 3.12 -20.56 5.39
N GLU A 90 2.81 -21.84 5.21
CA GLU A 90 3.80 -22.89 4.99
C GLU A 90 4.56 -22.67 3.66
N ARG A 91 3.84 -22.30 2.60
CA ARG A 91 4.45 -21.96 1.31
C ARG A 91 5.35 -20.73 1.39
N ARG A 92 4.95 -19.70 2.13
CA ARG A 92 5.75 -18.51 2.41
C ARG A 92 7.07 -18.88 3.07
N ARG A 93 7.01 -19.65 4.16
CA ARG A 93 8.21 -20.13 4.89
C ARG A 93 9.15 -20.92 3.97
N THR A 94 8.60 -21.82 3.16
CA THR A 94 9.39 -22.62 2.20
C THR A 94 10.12 -21.74 1.17
N LEU A 95 9.46 -20.68 0.68
CA LEU A 95 10.08 -19.74 -0.25
C LEU A 95 11.16 -18.86 0.42
N GLU A 96 10.93 -18.42 1.67
CA GLU A 96 11.93 -17.70 2.46
C GLU A 96 13.18 -18.56 2.71
N ASP A 97 13.00 -19.83 3.09
CA ASP A 97 14.10 -20.77 3.29
C ASP A 97 14.86 -21.03 1.96
N ARG A 98 14.13 -21.11 0.85
CA ARG A 98 14.74 -21.22 -0.49
C ARG A 98 15.55 -19.99 -0.87
N LEU A 99 15.08 -18.78 -0.55
CA LEU A 99 15.84 -17.55 -0.78
C LEU A 99 17.14 -17.55 0.02
N LYS A 100 17.08 -17.90 1.32
CA LYS A 100 18.29 -18.02 2.15
C LYS A 100 19.28 -19.03 1.57
N ALA A 101 18.79 -20.18 1.10
CA ALA A 101 19.65 -21.18 0.47
C ALA A 101 20.30 -20.66 -0.83
N LEU A 102 19.58 -19.88 -1.64
CA LEU A 102 20.10 -19.27 -2.86
C LEU A 102 21.14 -18.18 -2.56
N ASP A 103 20.92 -17.36 -1.52
CA ASP A 103 21.90 -16.35 -1.09
C ASP A 103 23.20 -16.99 -0.60
N VAL A 104 23.12 -18.06 0.21
CA VAL A 104 24.30 -18.84 0.62
C VAL A 104 25.03 -19.43 -0.59
N ARG A 105 24.28 -19.98 -1.56
CA ARG A 105 24.86 -20.53 -2.80
C ARG A 105 25.55 -19.44 -3.64
N GLN A 106 24.98 -18.24 -3.69
CA GLN A 106 25.60 -17.09 -4.36
C GLN A 106 26.94 -16.71 -3.70
N GLU A 107 26.99 -16.64 -2.38
CA GLU A 107 28.21 -16.34 -1.64
C GLU A 107 29.30 -17.40 -1.83
N ILE A 108 28.92 -18.69 -1.86
CA ILE A 108 29.85 -19.79 -2.18
C ILE A 108 30.45 -19.62 -3.58
N PHE A 109 29.62 -19.31 -4.59
CA PHE A 109 30.11 -19.12 -5.96
C PHE A 109 30.97 -17.86 -6.10
N LYS A 110 30.64 -16.75 -5.44
CA LYS A 110 31.48 -15.55 -5.39
C LYS A 110 32.84 -15.85 -4.75
N ALA A 111 32.85 -16.54 -3.61
CA ALA A 111 34.07 -16.93 -2.92
C ALA A 111 34.93 -17.88 -3.77
N ALA A 112 34.30 -18.85 -4.44
CA ALA A 112 34.98 -19.76 -5.36
C ALA A 112 35.58 -19.01 -6.57
N ALA A 113 34.83 -18.10 -7.20
CA ALA A 113 35.32 -17.29 -8.31
C ALA A 113 36.51 -16.41 -7.90
N LYS A 114 36.46 -15.77 -6.71
CA LYS A 114 37.57 -14.99 -6.16
C LYS A 114 38.80 -15.85 -5.86
N SER A 115 38.60 -17.06 -5.33
CA SER A 115 39.69 -18.01 -5.05
C SER A 115 40.34 -18.56 -6.33
N GLN A 116 39.61 -18.69 -7.43
CA GLN A 116 40.16 -19.15 -8.71
C GLN A 116 40.89 -18.03 -9.45
N SER A 117 40.35 -16.80 -9.44
CA SER A 117 40.98 -15.62 -10.08
C SER A 117 42.33 -15.24 -9.45
N SER A 118 42.51 -15.46 -8.15
CA SER A 118 43.73 -15.13 -7.41
C SER A 118 44.90 -16.11 -7.61
N LYS A 119 44.69 -17.25 -8.26
CA LYS A 119 45.76 -18.23 -8.54
C LYS A 119 46.35 -17.98 -9.93
N ALA A 120 47.64 -17.64 -9.99
CA ALA A 120 48.34 -17.44 -11.26
C ALA A 120 48.27 -18.71 -12.14
N PRO A 121 47.89 -18.60 -13.44
CA PRO A 121 47.81 -19.75 -14.33
C PRO A 121 49.20 -20.38 -14.52
N ARG A 122 49.37 -21.62 -14.08
CA ARG A 122 50.63 -22.36 -14.24
C ARG A 122 50.42 -23.57 -15.14
N LYS A 123 51.26 -23.70 -16.18
CA LYS A 123 51.31 -24.89 -17.01
C LYS A 123 51.87 -26.03 -16.16
N THR A 124 51.10 -27.11 -16.00
CA THR A 124 51.54 -28.29 -15.24
C THR A 124 51.39 -29.53 -16.11
N LYS A 125 52.04 -30.63 -15.73
CA LYS A 125 51.92 -31.92 -16.44
C LYS A 125 50.47 -32.40 -16.58
N ASN A 126 49.61 -32.03 -15.63
CA ASN A 126 48.19 -32.41 -15.60
C ASN A 126 47.25 -31.31 -16.14
N ASN A 127 47.76 -30.12 -16.46
CA ASN A 127 47.00 -29.03 -17.08
C ASN A 127 47.88 -28.32 -18.14
N PRO A 128 47.93 -28.87 -19.36
CA PRO A 128 48.77 -28.35 -20.44
C PRO A 128 48.24 -27.02 -21.02
N GLN A 129 46.95 -26.70 -20.82
CA GLN A 129 46.27 -25.47 -21.28
C GLN A 129 45.51 -24.80 -20.12
N PRO A 130 46.21 -24.08 -19.22
CA PRO A 130 45.61 -23.49 -18.04
C PRO A 130 44.59 -22.38 -18.37
N LEU A 131 44.77 -21.64 -19.47
CA LEU A 131 43.83 -20.60 -19.89
C LEU A 131 42.47 -21.16 -20.31
N ASP A 132 42.43 -22.28 -21.04
CA ASP A 132 41.19 -22.90 -21.47
C ASP A 132 40.44 -23.57 -20.30
N THR A 133 41.18 -24.08 -19.32
CA THR A 133 40.60 -24.60 -18.07
C THR A 133 39.94 -23.48 -17.25
N ILE A 134 40.59 -22.32 -17.17
CA ILE A 134 40.04 -21.14 -16.48
C ILE A 134 38.81 -20.61 -17.20
N ARG A 135 38.83 -20.53 -18.54
CA ARG A 135 37.66 -20.14 -19.35
C ARG A 135 36.46 -21.06 -19.08
N LYS A 136 36.64 -22.38 -19.21
CA LYS A 136 35.58 -23.36 -18.92
C LYS A 136 35.04 -23.27 -17.49
N GLY A 137 35.92 -23.08 -16.51
CA GLY A 137 35.52 -22.90 -15.10
C GLY A 137 34.74 -21.60 -14.86
N THR A 138 35.10 -20.54 -15.57
CA THR A 138 34.42 -19.23 -15.52
C THR A 138 33.05 -19.32 -16.17
N ASP A 139 32.95 -19.92 -17.36
CA ASP A 139 31.68 -20.12 -18.07
C ASP A 139 30.70 -20.97 -17.25
N TYR A 140 31.21 -22.02 -16.59
CA TYR A 140 30.42 -22.84 -15.67
C TYR A 140 29.93 -22.02 -14.46
N ALA A 141 30.81 -21.24 -13.83
CA ALA A 141 30.44 -20.40 -12.68
C ALA A 141 29.43 -19.31 -13.04
N VAL A 142 29.57 -18.69 -14.23
CA VAL A 142 28.62 -17.71 -14.76
C VAL A 142 27.26 -18.36 -14.98
N THR A 143 27.22 -19.52 -15.63
CA THR A 143 25.97 -20.27 -15.85
C THR A 143 25.28 -20.63 -14.52
N GLN A 144 26.06 -21.09 -13.53
CA GLN A 144 25.54 -21.40 -12.20
C GLN A 144 25.03 -20.16 -11.44
N LEU A 145 25.71 -19.02 -11.56
CA LEU A 145 25.24 -17.75 -11.00
C LEU A 145 23.96 -17.26 -11.68
N GLU A 146 23.85 -17.40 -13.00
CA GLU A 146 22.62 -17.09 -13.73
C GLU A 146 21.44 -17.94 -13.26
N GLU A 147 21.66 -19.23 -13.02
CA GLU A 147 20.65 -20.13 -12.44
C GLU A 147 20.22 -19.67 -11.03
N VAL A 148 21.17 -19.25 -10.20
CA VAL A 148 20.88 -18.70 -8.86
C VAL A 148 20.05 -17.42 -8.96
N TYR A 149 20.43 -16.48 -9.84
CA TYR A 149 19.68 -15.24 -10.03
C TYR A 149 18.27 -15.48 -10.60
N ARG A 150 18.10 -16.44 -11.52
CA ARG A 150 16.77 -16.84 -12.02
C ARG A 150 15.94 -17.50 -10.92
N GLY A 151 16.55 -18.36 -10.11
CA GLY A 151 15.92 -18.99 -8.96
C GLY A 151 15.46 -17.96 -7.93
N ARG A 152 16.29 -16.96 -7.65
CA ARG A 152 15.99 -15.87 -6.71
C ARG A 152 14.81 -15.03 -7.19
N ARG A 153 14.83 -14.57 -8.45
CA ARG A 153 13.70 -13.83 -9.03
C ARG A 153 12.38 -14.60 -8.94
N ARG A 154 12.38 -15.88 -9.28
CA ARG A 154 11.17 -16.73 -9.17
C ARG A 154 10.69 -16.88 -7.73
N ALA A 155 11.60 -17.00 -6.76
CA ALA A 155 11.24 -17.11 -5.35
C ALA A 155 10.69 -15.77 -4.79
N GLU A 156 11.27 -14.64 -5.18
CA GLU A 156 10.79 -13.29 -4.83
C GLU A 156 9.39 -13.02 -5.44
N GLU A 157 9.18 -13.37 -6.71
CA GLU A 157 7.85 -13.28 -7.35
C GLU A 157 6.82 -14.19 -6.68
N GLY A 158 7.24 -15.42 -6.33
CA GLY A 158 6.43 -16.36 -5.58
C GLY A 158 6.01 -15.80 -4.21
N LEU A 159 6.95 -15.18 -3.48
CA LEU A 159 6.64 -14.55 -2.19
C LEU A 159 5.65 -13.41 -2.34
N LYS A 160 5.88 -12.50 -3.29
CA LYS A 160 4.95 -11.41 -3.57
C LYS A 160 3.53 -11.92 -3.85
N THR A 161 3.43 -13.02 -4.59
CA THR A 161 2.13 -13.65 -4.92
C THR A 161 1.46 -14.26 -3.68
N VAL A 162 2.22 -14.97 -2.85
CA VAL A 162 1.71 -15.55 -1.59
C VAL A 162 1.29 -14.48 -0.61
N ASP A 163 2.11 -13.44 -0.42
CA ASP A 163 1.80 -12.31 0.47
C ASP A 163 0.54 -11.57 0.00
N ALA A 164 0.39 -11.34 -1.32
CA ALA A 164 -0.83 -10.75 -1.87
C ALA A 164 -2.09 -11.58 -1.59
N ARG A 165 -1.99 -12.92 -1.64
CA ARG A 165 -3.11 -13.83 -1.36
C ARG A 165 -3.44 -13.87 0.14
N ILE A 166 -2.43 -13.87 1.00
CA ILE A 166 -2.61 -13.76 2.46
C ILE A 166 -3.35 -12.47 2.80
N GLU A 167 -2.93 -11.34 2.23
CA GLU A 167 -3.59 -10.05 2.44
C GLU A 167 -5.01 -10.00 1.88
N ALA A 168 -5.27 -10.67 0.75
CA ALA A 168 -6.63 -10.82 0.22
C ALA A 168 -7.55 -11.60 1.18
N LEU A 169 -7.09 -12.75 1.69
CA LEU A 169 -7.86 -13.57 2.64
C LEU A 169 -8.15 -12.83 3.96
N LYS A 170 -7.21 -12.02 4.45
CA LYS A 170 -7.45 -11.14 5.62
C LYS A 170 -8.51 -10.08 5.33
N LYS A 171 -8.48 -9.48 4.14
CA LYS A 171 -9.45 -8.45 3.70
C LYS A 171 -10.86 -9.02 3.48
N GLU A 172 -10.96 -10.28 3.04
CA GLU A 172 -12.23 -10.99 2.84
C GLU A 172 -12.95 -11.29 4.17
N GLY A 173 -12.33 -11.03 5.34
CA GLY A 173 -12.98 -11.09 6.65
C GLY A 173 -13.21 -12.51 7.19
N GLY A 174 -12.76 -13.54 6.47
CA GLY A 174 -12.93 -14.95 6.84
C GLY A 174 -12.00 -15.43 7.97
N ILE A 175 -10.95 -14.67 8.28
CA ILE A 175 -9.91 -15.06 9.25
C ILE A 175 -9.61 -13.89 10.18
N GLY A 176 -9.86 -14.06 11.47
CA GLY A 176 -9.64 -13.03 12.50
C GLY A 176 -10.61 -11.85 12.45
N GLY A 177 -11.61 -11.87 11.56
CA GLY A 177 -12.65 -10.85 11.46
C GLY A 177 -13.72 -10.96 12.56
N SER A 178 -14.62 -9.99 12.59
CA SER A 178 -15.81 -9.98 13.45
C SER A 178 -17.06 -9.75 12.62
N VAL A 179 -18.22 -10.07 13.17
CA VAL A 179 -19.52 -9.77 12.56
C VAL A 179 -20.29 -8.89 13.53
N ALA A 180 -20.67 -7.69 13.08
CA ALA A 180 -21.60 -6.82 13.76
C ALA A 180 -23.03 -7.23 13.42
N ARG A 181 -23.74 -7.79 14.39
CA ARG A 181 -25.16 -8.12 14.30
C ARG A 181 -25.97 -6.95 14.82
N VAL A 182 -26.82 -6.40 13.98
CA VAL A 182 -27.66 -5.26 14.33
C VAL A 182 -29.13 -5.65 14.18
N TRP A 183 -29.88 -5.47 15.25
CA TRP A 183 -31.33 -5.60 15.26
C TRP A 183 -31.96 -4.22 15.29
N LEU A 184 -32.88 -3.98 14.36
CA LEU A 184 -33.74 -2.81 14.32
C LEU A 184 -35.12 -3.19 14.86
N SER A 185 -35.86 -2.22 15.39
CA SER A 185 -37.21 -2.45 15.93
C SER A 185 -38.26 -2.79 14.85
N GLY A 186 -37.87 -2.82 13.57
CA GLY A 186 -38.71 -3.10 12.41
C GLY A 186 -37.91 -3.08 11.11
N LYS A 187 -38.60 -3.19 9.97
CA LYS A 187 -37.99 -3.08 8.64
C LYS A 187 -37.47 -1.66 8.41
N GLY A 188 -36.19 -1.53 8.08
CA GLY A 188 -35.57 -0.21 7.87
C GLY A 188 -34.14 -0.29 7.35
N SER A 189 -33.38 0.78 7.56
CA SER A 189 -31.97 0.87 7.20
C SER A 189 -31.15 1.45 8.36
N ALA A 190 -29.88 1.11 8.41
CA ALA A 190 -28.94 1.64 9.41
C ALA A 190 -27.69 2.16 8.71
N SER A 191 -27.21 3.34 9.12
CA SER A 191 -25.89 3.82 8.78
C SER A 191 -24.89 3.25 9.77
N TYR A 192 -23.75 2.77 9.27
CA TYR A 192 -22.70 2.20 10.09
C TYR A 192 -21.38 2.90 9.79
N SER A 193 -20.51 2.92 10.79
CA SER A 193 -19.11 3.30 10.64
C SER A 193 -18.22 2.48 11.55
N PHE A 194 -16.99 2.24 11.13
CA PHE A 194 -15.97 1.58 11.95
C PHE A 194 -14.58 2.01 11.51
N LEU A 195 -13.60 1.80 12.39
CA LEU A 195 -12.20 2.12 12.14
C LEU A 195 -11.38 0.84 11.92
N THR A 196 -10.37 0.92 11.06
CA THR A 196 -9.39 -0.14 10.84
C THR A 196 -7.97 0.39 10.97
N THR A 197 -7.06 -0.45 11.46
CA THR A 197 -5.61 -0.16 11.51
C THR A 197 -4.87 -0.60 10.25
N GLY A 198 -3.68 -0.04 10.03
CA GLY A 198 -2.67 -0.58 9.11
C GLY A 198 -2.84 -0.19 7.65
N THR A 199 -4.01 0.31 7.25
CA THR A 199 -4.27 0.75 5.88
C THR A 199 -4.49 2.26 5.88
N GLY A 200 -3.42 3.06 5.75
CA GLY A 200 -3.50 4.52 5.65
C GLY A 200 -3.13 5.03 4.26
N TRP A 201 -3.25 6.34 4.04
CA TRP A 201 -2.65 7.00 2.88
C TRP A 201 -1.26 7.56 3.24
N THR A 202 -0.38 7.67 2.25
CA THR A 202 0.97 8.21 2.43
C THR A 202 1.11 9.57 1.74
N PRO A 203 1.65 10.60 2.41
CA PRO A 203 1.97 11.86 1.77
C PRO A 203 3.02 11.70 0.67
N PHE A 204 2.77 12.31 -0.48
CA PHE A 204 3.73 12.43 -1.57
C PHE A 204 3.91 13.90 -1.95
N TYR A 205 5.12 14.42 -1.87
CA TYR A 205 5.41 15.85 -2.04
C TYR A 205 6.00 16.14 -3.42
N ASP A 206 5.37 17.02 -4.20
CA ASP A 206 6.02 17.65 -5.35
C ASP A 206 6.65 18.97 -4.89
N PHE A 207 7.98 19.05 -4.88
CA PHE A 207 8.73 20.29 -4.66
C PHE A 207 9.08 20.89 -6.01
N ARG A 208 8.67 22.13 -6.27
CA ARG A 208 8.98 22.84 -7.53
C ARG A 208 9.68 24.15 -7.23
N LEU A 209 10.95 24.24 -7.65
CA LEU A 209 11.79 25.42 -7.57
C LEU A 209 11.81 26.14 -8.93
N ARG A 210 11.76 27.47 -8.89
CA ARG A 210 11.83 28.34 -10.08
C ARG A 210 12.93 29.40 -9.98
N GLY A 211 13.78 29.34 -8.96
CA GLY A 211 14.84 30.33 -8.70
C GLY A 211 14.35 31.70 -8.23
N ASN A 212 13.12 31.80 -7.71
CA ASN A 212 12.52 33.05 -7.21
C ASN A 212 12.57 33.16 -5.67
N GLY A 213 13.39 32.36 -5.00
CA GLY A 213 13.47 32.32 -3.53
C GLY A 213 12.28 31.63 -2.85
N MET A 214 11.39 30.98 -3.62
CA MET A 214 10.24 30.23 -3.11
C MET A 214 10.23 28.82 -3.68
N VAL A 215 9.70 27.88 -2.90
CA VAL A 215 9.39 26.52 -3.35
C VAL A 215 7.88 26.31 -3.30
N GLU A 216 7.32 25.89 -4.44
CA GLU A 216 5.94 25.41 -4.48
C GLU A 216 5.92 23.96 -4.01
N VAL A 217 5.24 23.70 -2.90
CA VAL A 217 5.10 22.35 -2.33
C VAL A 217 3.66 21.90 -2.54
N THR A 218 3.45 20.90 -3.41
CA THR A 218 2.14 20.24 -3.54
C THR A 218 2.16 18.92 -2.81
N VAL A 219 1.29 18.77 -1.82
CA VAL A 219 1.06 17.49 -1.14
C VAL A 219 0.02 16.71 -1.94
N LYS A 220 0.32 15.46 -2.24
CA LYS A 220 -0.54 14.51 -2.94
C LYS A 220 -0.81 13.30 -2.08
N ALA A 221 -2.00 12.72 -2.22
CA ALA A 221 -2.37 11.51 -1.51
C ALA A 221 -1.96 10.25 -2.28
N GLN A 222 -0.97 9.52 -1.78
CA GLN A 222 -0.68 8.18 -2.26
C GLN A 222 -1.59 7.17 -1.55
N LEU A 223 -2.50 6.57 -2.29
CA LEU A 223 -3.52 5.66 -1.76
C LEU A 223 -3.04 4.20 -1.81
N PRO A 224 -3.43 3.34 -0.84
CA PRO A 224 -2.94 1.97 -0.72
C PRO A 224 -3.55 0.96 -1.72
N GLY A 225 -4.30 1.43 -2.73
CA GLY A 225 -4.91 0.56 -3.73
C GLY A 225 -5.81 1.29 -4.74
N VAL A 226 -6.37 0.52 -5.68
CA VAL A 226 -7.35 1.02 -6.67
C VAL A 226 -8.69 1.23 -5.98
N GLN A 227 -9.18 2.47 -6.01
CA GLN A 227 -10.40 2.86 -5.32
C GLN A 227 -11.64 2.69 -6.22
N ARG A 228 -12.68 2.06 -5.69
CA ARG A 228 -14.01 1.93 -6.35
C ARG A 228 -15.11 2.70 -5.64
N ASP A 229 -14.85 3.10 -4.40
CA ASP A 229 -15.79 3.80 -3.52
C ASP A 229 -15.50 5.30 -3.50
N LYS A 230 -16.37 6.10 -2.85
CA LYS A 230 -16.05 7.51 -2.57
C LYS A 230 -14.93 7.56 -1.54
N VAL A 231 -13.88 8.33 -1.84
CA VAL A 231 -12.68 8.38 -1.00
C VAL A 231 -12.39 9.81 -0.56
N SER A 232 -12.09 9.93 0.72
CA SER A 232 -11.52 11.13 1.31
C SER A 232 -10.26 10.79 2.09
N VAL A 233 -9.42 11.79 2.32
CA VAL A 233 -8.20 11.66 3.13
C VAL A 233 -8.13 12.72 4.21
N VAL A 234 -7.48 12.36 5.31
CA VAL A 234 -7.25 13.22 6.47
C VAL A 234 -5.76 13.15 6.83
N ALA A 235 -5.10 14.30 6.92
CA ALA A 235 -3.66 14.41 7.22
C ALA A 235 -3.34 14.26 8.71
N GLN A 236 -3.99 13.32 9.39
CA GLN A 236 -3.78 13.01 10.81
C GLN A 236 -3.85 11.49 11.01
N ASN A 237 -3.33 11.01 12.14
CA ASN A 237 -3.58 9.64 12.57
C ASN A 237 -5.01 9.50 13.09
N VAL A 238 -5.55 8.28 13.07
CA VAL A 238 -6.90 7.96 13.55
C VAL A 238 -7.11 8.37 15.00
N VAL A 239 -6.09 8.17 15.85
CA VAL A 239 -6.17 8.47 17.31
C VAL A 239 -6.18 9.97 17.58
N ASP A 240 -5.50 10.75 16.74
CA ASP A 240 -5.35 12.20 16.91
C ASP A 240 -6.51 12.98 16.28
N ALA A 241 -7.32 12.32 15.43
CA ALA A 241 -8.38 12.96 14.67
C ALA A 241 -9.54 13.44 15.54
N THR A 242 -9.82 14.74 15.48
CA THR A 242 -11.01 15.33 16.11
C THR A 242 -12.25 15.24 15.18
N PRO A 243 -13.48 15.35 15.72
CA PRO A 243 -14.70 15.28 14.92
C PRO A 243 -14.80 16.34 13.81
N ASP A 244 -14.13 17.48 14.00
CA ASP A 244 -14.17 18.64 13.10
C ASP A 244 -13.06 18.62 12.03
N VAL A 245 -12.23 17.57 12.00
CA VAL A 245 -11.16 17.46 11.01
C VAL A 245 -11.75 17.40 9.61
N GLN A 246 -11.31 18.33 8.77
CA GLN A 246 -11.74 18.43 7.39
C GLN A 246 -11.12 17.30 6.55
N ALA A 247 -11.97 16.44 6.02
CA ALA A 247 -11.56 15.42 5.07
C ALA A 247 -11.52 16.01 3.64
N VAL A 248 -10.46 15.71 2.89
CA VAL A 248 -10.30 16.14 1.50
C VAL A 248 -10.74 15.01 0.58
N SER A 249 -11.76 15.26 -0.26
CA SER A 249 -12.20 14.28 -1.26
C SER A 249 -11.12 14.08 -2.33
N VAL A 250 -10.79 12.82 -2.62
CA VAL A 250 -9.80 12.45 -3.63
C VAL A 250 -10.41 11.52 -4.67
N SER A 251 -10.15 11.79 -5.95
CA SER A 251 -10.71 11.01 -7.07
C SER A 251 -9.76 9.97 -7.64
N SER A 252 -8.46 10.06 -7.34
CA SER A 252 -7.44 9.18 -7.90
C SER A 252 -6.21 9.08 -6.99
N ASN A 253 -5.35 8.10 -7.28
CA ASN A 253 -4.04 8.01 -6.65
C ASN A 253 -3.18 9.23 -7.03
N LEU A 254 -2.41 9.76 -6.09
CA LEU A 254 -1.63 11.00 -6.20
C LEU A 254 -2.48 12.25 -6.49
N ALA A 255 -3.75 12.27 -6.09
CA ALA A 255 -4.57 13.48 -6.13
C ALA A 255 -3.99 14.55 -5.19
N PRO A 256 -3.94 15.84 -5.60
CA PRO A 256 -3.45 16.91 -4.76
C PRO A 256 -4.40 17.15 -3.58
N VAL A 257 -3.83 17.26 -2.38
CA VAL A 257 -4.59 17.51 -1.13
C VAL A 257 -4.34 18.90 -0.56
N ALA A 258 -3.12 19.43 -0.75
CA ALA A 258 -2.74 20.75 -0.28
C ALA A 258 -1.65 21.35 -1.18
N ARG A 259 -1.55 22.68 -1.20
CA ARG A 259 -0.50 23.42 -1.90
C ARG A 259 0.00 24.55 -1.02
N PHE A 260 1.31 24.68 -0.94
CA PHE A 260 1.99 25.70 -0.17
C PHE A 260 3.04 26.40 -1.03
N SER A 261 3.30 27.67 -0.72
CA SER A 261 4.45 28.42 -1.24
C SER A 261 5.31 28.77 -0.05
N LEU A 262 6.50 28.17 0.04
CA LEU A 262 7.38 28.28 1.22
C LEU A 262 8.66 29.03 0.86
N PRO A 263 9.19 29.88 1.75
CA PRO A 263 10.42 30.62 1.51
C PRO A 263 11.62 29.66 1.52
N VAL A 264 12.48 29.81 0.52
CA VAL A 264 13.75 29.10 0.39
C VAL A 264 14.85 30.00 0.97
N GLU A 265 15.56 29.49 1.97
CA GLU A 265 16.66 30.23 2.63
C GLU A 265 18.02 29.91 2.01
N ARG A 266 18.16 28.70 1.44
CA ARG A 266 19.38 28.28 0.74
C ARG A 266 19.00 27.48 -0.49
N GLU A 267 19.66 27.74 -1.61
CA GLU A 267 19.52 26.97 -2.84
C GLU A 267 20.92 26.80 -3.45
N GLU A 268 21.38 25.56 -3.52
CA GLU A 268 22.69 25.18 -4.02
C GLU A 268 22.50 24.15 -5.14
N PRO A 269 22.49 24.59 -6.41
CA PRO A 269 22.49 23.68 -7.54
C PRO A 269 23.86 23.00 -7.63
N PHE A 270 23.87 21.71 -7.92
CA PHE A 270 25.10 20.96 -8.19
C PHE A 270 24.98 20.17 -9.49
N ARG A 271 26.11 19.93 -10.14
CA ARG A 271 26.20 19.25 -11.44
C ARG A 271 27.15 18.07 -11.32
N ALA A 272 26.66 16.83 -11.19
CA ALA A 272 27.49 15.62 -11.36
C ALA A 272 26.66 14.32 -11.35
N PRO A 273 26.93 13.38 -12.27
CA PRO A 273 26.83 13.53 -13.73
C PRO A 273 25.42 13.93 -14.22
N GLN A 274 24.43 14.02 -13.32
CA GLN A 274 23.11 14.60 -13.56
C GLN A 274 22.97 15.92 -12.77
N SER A 275 22.08 16.80 -13.23
CA SER A 275 21.68 18.03 -12.53
C SER A 275 20.99 17.67 -11.21
N GLY A 276 21.35 18.36 -10.14
CA GLY A 276 20.74 18.21 -8.83
C GLY A 276 20.63 19.55 -8.11
N VAL A 277 19.86 19.55 -7.03
CA VAL A 277 19.69 20.73 -6.18
C VAL A 277 19.62 20.32 -4.72
N SER A 278 20.32 21.07 -3.88
CA SER A 278 20.16 21.07 -2.44
C SER A 278 19.48 22.38 -2.06
N PHE A 279 18.36 22.34 -1.35
CA PHE A 279 17.69 23.56 -0.91
C PHE A 279 17.14 23.42 0.50
N ALA A 280 17.07 24.55 1.20
CA ALA A 280 16.53 24.66 2.55
C ALA A 280 15.29 25.55 2.51
N PHE A 281 14.16 25.09 3.03
CA PHE A 281 12.96 25.91 3.16
C PHE A 281 12.45 25.93 4.59
N ARG A 282 11.82 27.04 5.00
CA ARG A 282 11.16 27.14 6.30
C ARG A 282 9.70 26.76 6.19
N ASN A 283 9.26 25.82 7.02
CA ASN A 283 7.84 25.47 7.07
C ASN A 283 7.03 26.56 7.79
N THR A 284 6.35 27.41 7.03
CA THR A 284 5.49 28.49 7.54
C THR A 284 4.00 28.15 7.53
N THR A 285 3.64 26.88 7.31
CA THR A 285 2.23 26.46 7.13
C THR A 285 1.38 26.52 8.40
N GLY A 286 2.00 26.66 9.58
CA GLY A 286 1.31 26.57 10.87
C GLY A 286 1.12 25.12 11.35
N GLU A 287 1.32 24.13 10.48
CA GLU A 287 1.15 22.71 10.77
C GLU A 287 2.44 21.93 10.51
N ARG A 288 2.51 20.71 11.06
CA ARG A 288 3.59 19.78 10.75
C ARG A 288 3.35 19.16 9.37
N LEU A 289 4.33 19.28 8.48
CA LEU A 289 4.38 18.48 7.27
C LEU A 289 4.87 17.08 7.63
N MET A 290 4.08 16.07 7.28
CA MET A 290 4.36 14.68 7.62
C MET A 290 5.48 14.07 6.76
N ALA A 291 6.10 13.01 7.24
CA ALA A 291 7.08 12.26 6.46
C ALA A 291 6.39 11.57 5.27
N GLY A 292 7.10 11.43 4.16
CA GLY A 292 6.55 10.87 2.94
C GLY A 292 7.58 10.71 1.82
N GLY A 293 7.10 10.24 0.67
CA GLY A 293 7.85 10.28 -0.57
C GLY A 293 7.73 11.64 -1.25
N GLY A 294 8.45 11.85 -2.33
CA GLY A 294 8.28 13.05 -3.13
C GLY A 294 9.06 13.02 -4.43
N ALA A 295 8.88 14.09 -5.19
CA ALA A 295 9.56 14.39 -6.43
C ALA A 295 10.04 15.85 -6.36
N CYS A 296 11.25 16.10 -6.84
CA CYS A 296 11.76 17.46 -6.94
C CYS A 296 11.85 17.88 -8.41
N TYR A 297 11.50 19.13 -8.66
CA TYR A 297 11.59 19.76 -9.97
C TYR A 297 12.31 21.10 -9.86
N LEU A 298 13.20 21.39 -10.79
CA LEU A 298 13.87 22.68 -10.92
C LEU A 298 13.59 23.23 -12.31
N ASN A 299 12.98 24.41 -12.39
CA ASN A 299 12.61 25.05 -13.66
C ASN A 299 11.79 24.14 -14.61
N GLY A 300 10.96 23.26 -14.02
CA GLY A 300 10.15 22.28 -14.76
C GLY A 300 10.85 20.96 -15.08
N GLU A 301 12.16 20.87 -14.93
CA GLU A 301 12.93 19.63 -15.07
C GLU A 301 12.74 18.74 -13.85
N TYR A 302 12.46 17.45 -14.06
CA TYR A 302 12.38 16.46 -12.97
C TYR A 302 13.79 16.03 -12.55
N LEU A 303 14.12 16.24 -11.28
CA LEU A 303 15.44 15.93 -10.73
C LEU A 303 15.51 14.57 -10.01
N GLY A 304 14.37 13.92 -9.80
CA GLY A 304 14.32 12.62 -9.14
C GLY A 304 13.37 12.56 -7.95
N ALA A 305 13.27 11.35 -7.41
CA ALA A 305 12.50 11.08 -6.21
C ALA A 305 13.27 11.55 -4.98
N VAL A 306 12.55 12.04 -3.98
CA VAL A 306 13.09 12.44 -2.68
C VAL A 306 12.37 11.71 -1.57
N ARG A 307 13.08 11.40 -0.50
CA ARG A 307 12.48 10.97 0.77
C ARG A 307 12.39 12.20 1.67
N PHE A 308 11.18 12.56 2.05
CA PHE A 308 10.92 13.69 2.92
C PHE A 308 10.63 13.18 4.34
N GLU A 309 11.41 13.62 5.32
CA GLU A 309 11.29 13.15 6.71
C GLU A 309 10.21 13.89 7.51
N GLY A 310 9.52 14.84 6.86
CA GLY A 310 8.63 15.77 7.53
C GLY A 310 9.36 17.05 7.95
N SER A 311 8.57 18.03 8.37
CA SER A 311 9.04 19.31 8.89
C SER A 311 8.01 19.87 9.85
N SER A 312 8.44 20.20 11.07
CA SER A 312 7.60 20.86 12.07
C SER A 312 7.33 22.31 11.68
N SER A 313 6.26 22.91 12.20
CA SER A 313 6.00 24.33 11.96
C SER A 313 7.17 25.19 12.47
N GLY A 314 7.64 26.11 11.64
CA GLY A 314 8.79 26.99 11.88
C GLY A 314 10.17 26.36 11.60
N GLU A 315 10.25 25.05 11.38
CA GLU A 315 11.50 24.33 11.16
C GLU A 315 12.10 24.65 9.78
N LEU A 316 13.42 24.83 9.72
CA LEU A 316 14.18 24.88 8.48
C LEU A 316 14.52 23.45 8.05
N LYS A 317 14.06 23.03 6.87
CA LYS A 317 14.28 21.67 6.37
C LYS A 317 15.08 21.69 5.07
N ASP A 318 16.16 20.90 5.07
CA ASP A 318 16.98 20.66 3.88
C ASP A 318 16.41 19.49 3.06
N VAL A 319 16.38 19.65 1.74
CA VAL A 319 15.98 18.65 0.74
C VAL A 319 17.05 18.58 -0.33
N VAL A 320 17.51 17.37 -0.64
CA VAL A 320 18.50 17.10 -1.69
C VAL A 320 17.87 16.21 -2.75
N ALA A 321 17.94 16.64 -4.00
CA ALA A 321 17.44 15.90 -5.16
C ALA A 321 18.50 15.80 -6.26
N GLY A 322 18.45 14.74 -7.07
CA GLY A 322 19.39 14.50 -8.17
C GLY A 322 20.75 13.95 -7.74
N ARG A 323 20.94 13.59 -6.46
CA ARG A 323 22.13 12.84 -6.02
C ARG A 323 21.88 11.34 -6.18
N LEU A 324 22.76 10.65 -6.90
CA LEU A 324 22.78 9.18 -6.92
C LEU A 324 23.00 8.69 -5.49
N GLN A 325 22.04 7.95 -4.95
CA GLN A 325 22.22 7.24 -3.68
C GLN A 325 23.16 6.06 -3.95
N GLU A 326 24.31 6.03 -3.28
CA GLU A 326 25.22 4.86 -3.26
C GLU A 326 24.65 3.74 -2.38
#